data_AF-A0A3D0VW21-F1
#
_entry.id   AF-A0A3D0VW21-F1
#
_cell.length_a   1.000
_cell.length_b   1.000
_cell.length_c   1.000
_cell.angle_alpha   90.00
_cell.angle_beta   90.00
_cell.angle_gamma   90.00
#
_symmetry.space_group_name_H-M   'P 1'
#
loop_
_entity.id
_entity.type
_entity.pdbx_description
1 polymer ?
#
loop_
_entity_poly.entity_id
_entity_poly.type
_entity_poly.pdbx_seq_one_letter_code
_entity_poly.pdbx_strand_id
1 'polypeptide(L)'
;MKFSEFSYKRPDLAFAMAQMDTLAHSIQNAQTVSDAKSAFLSFEKMAEEIRSLSSICYVRHTVDTRDRFYEQENAFWDENLPLFMDKQLDIYRAMLASPLRPALEKEFGRLLFDKMEIDVKSADPSIIPLMQEENSLQTQYQQLYASAKIPFDGKTLTVAQLAPYKQNPDRSV
;
A
#
# COMPACT_ATOMS: atom_id res chain seq x y z
N MET A 1 3.58 12.97 -18.91
CA MET A 1 2.23 13.00 -18.32
C MET A 1 2.33 13.68 -16.96
N LYS A 2 1.41 14.57 -16.63
CA LYS A 2 1.32 15.22 -15.30
C LYS A 2 0.63 14.30 -14.31
N PHE A 3 0.90 14.45 -13.02
CA PHE A 3 0.24 13.64 -11.98
C PHE A 3 -1.30 13.77 -11.98
N SER A 4 -1.81 14.97 -12.27
CA SER A 4 -3.25 15.22 -12.39
C SER A 4 -3.92 14.42 -13.52
N GLU A 5 -3.15 13.95 -14.51
CA GLU A 5 -3.64 13.17 -15.65
C GLU A 5 -3.63 11.66 -15.40
N PHE A 6 -3.09 11.20 -14.25
CA PHE A 6 -3.05 9.78 -13.93
C PHE A 6 -4.47 9.26 -13.65
N SER A 7 -4.91 8.26 -14.41
CA SER A 7 -6.23 7.66 -14.20
C SER A 7 -6.26 6.91 -12.88
N TYR A 8 -7.31 7.13 -12.09
CA TYR A 8 -7.61 6.32 -10.93
C TYR A 8 -8.90 5.56 -11.17
N LYS A 9 -8.87 4.25 -10.93
CA LYS A 9 -10.04 3.39 -10.88
C LYS A 9 -9.78 2.36 -9.78
N ARG A 10 -10.73 2.22 -8.86
CA ARG A 10 -10.67 1.18 -7.83
C ARG A 10 -10.48 -0.19 -8.49
N PRO A 11 -9.45 -0.97 -8.12
CA PRO A 11 -9.27 -2.29 -8.68
C PRO A 11 -10.25 -3.29 -8.09
N ASP A 12 -10.51 -4.37 -8.82
CA ASP A 12 -11.21 -5.53 -8.29
C ASP A 12 -10.21 -6.38 -7.50
N LEU A 13 -10.09 -6.10 -6.20
CA LEU A 13 -9.17 -6.82 -5.32
C LEU A 13 -9.58 -8.29 -5.13
N ALA A 14 -10.87 -8.62 -5.19
CA ALA A 14 -11.32 -10.00 -5.11
C ALA A 14 -10.82 -10.81 -6.31
N PHE A 15 -10.93 -10.24 -7.51
CA PHE A 15 -10.35 -10.83 -8.71
C PHE A 15 -8.82 -10.92 -8.62
N ALA A 16 -8.15 -9.87 -8.14
CA ALA A 16 -6.69 -9.88 -7.97
C ALA A 16 -6.23 -11.00 -7.02
N MET A 17 -6.88 -11.16 -5.87
CA MET A 17 -6.57 -12.21 -4.90
C MET A 17 -6.81 -13.62 -5.46
N ALA A 18 -7.89 -13.82 -6.24
CA ALA A 18 -8.14 -15.10 -6.92
C ALA A 18 -7.09 -15.41 -8.00
N GLN A 19 -6.59 -14.38 -8.69
CA GLN A 19 -5.48 -14.54 -9.63
C GLN A 19 -4.18 -14.89 -8.90
N MET A 20 -3.95 -14.36 -7.69
CA MET A 20 -2.80 -14.74 -6.87
C MET A 20 -2.83 -16.21 -6.46
N ASP A 21 -4.01 -16.78 -6.16
CA ASP A 21 -4.15 -18.23 -5.94
C ASP A 21 -3.65 -19.04 -7.15
N THR A 22 -4.07 -18.63 -8.34
CA THR A 22 -3.67 -19.28 -9.59
C THR A 22 -2.16 -19.18 -9.79
N LEU A 23 -1.57 -18.01 -9.56
CA LEU A 23 -0.13 -17.78 -9.71
C LEU A 23 0.69 -18.54 -8.67
N ALA A 24 0.23 -18.63 -7.43
CA ALA A 24 0.88 -19.42 -6.39
C ALA A 24 0.91 -20.91 -6.77
N HIS A 25 -0.22 -21.43 -7.24
CA HIS A 25 -0.30 -22.80 -7.74
C HIS A 25 0.61 -23.04 -8.96
N SER A 26 0.70 -22.07 -9.89
CA SER A 26 1.63 -22.15 -11.02
C SER A 26 3.10 -22.20 -10.58
N ILE A 27 3.48 -21.40 -9.57
CA ILE A 27 4.85 -21.41 -9.02
C ILE A 27 5.14 -22.75 -8.33
N GLN A 28 4.21 -23.28 -7.55
CA GLN A 28 4.36 -24.56 -6.84
C GLN A 28 4.56 -25.74 -7.81
N ASN A 29 3.89 -25.72 -8.96
CA ASN A 29 3.93 -26.81 -9.94
C ASN A 29 4.90 -26.57 -11.10
N ALA A 30 5.65 -25.46 -11.09
CA ALA A 30 6.59 -25.10 -12.13
C ALA A 30 7.67 -26.18 -12.30
N GLN A 31 7.84 -26.66 -13.54
CA GLN A 31 8.87 -27.65 -13.87
C GLN A 31 10.19 -26.99 -14.28
N THR A 32 10.12 -25.72 -14.71
CA THR A 32 11.28 -24.95 -15.11
C THR A 32 11.35 -23.60 -14.41
N VAL A 33 12.56 -23.06 -14.30
CA VAL A 33 12.82 -21.71 -13.77
C VAL A 33 12.04 -20.66 -14.56
N SER A 34 11.90 -20.86 -15.87
CA SER A 34 11.14 -19.98 -16.76
C SER A 34 9.65 -19.92 -16.39
N ASP A 35 9.05 -21.06 -16.06
CA ASP A 35 7.62 -21.12 -15.69
C ASP A 35 7.37 -20.39 -14.36
N ALA A 36 8.18 -20.69 -13.34
CA ALA A 36 8.11 -20.01 -12.05
C ALA A 36 8.36 -18.50 -12.17
N LYS A 37 9.37 -18.10 -12.95
CA LYS A 37 9.69 -16.70 -13.26
C LYS A 37 8.53 -15.98 -13.93
N SER A 38 7.90 -16.59 -14.93
CA SER A 38 6.76 -16.01 -15.65
C SER A 38 5.56 -15.76 -14.73
N ALA A 39 5.24 -16.74 -13.87
CA ALA A 39 4.16 -16.60 -12.90
C ALA A 39 4.49 -15.51 -11.86
N PHE A 40 5.71 -15.49 -11.33
CA PHE A 40 6.12 -14.47 -10.37
C PHE A 40 6.12 -13.05 -10.95
N LEU A 41 6.60 -12.86 -12.20
CA LEU A 41 6.56 -11.56 -12.86
C LEU A 41 5.13 -11.10 -13.17
N SER A 42 4.22 -12.04 -13.43
CA SER A 42 2.79 -11.73 -13.60
C SER A 42 2.17 -11.23 -12.29
N PHE A 43 2.57 -11.82 -11.16
CA PHE A 43 2.22 -11.33 -9.83
C PHE A 43 2.80 -9.92 -9.59
N GLU A 44 4.09 -9.70 -9.84
CA GLU A 44 4.74 -8.39 -9.62
C GLU A 44 4.06 -7.28 -10.41
N LYS A 45 3.67 -7.53 -11.66
CA LYS A 45 2.92 -6.57 -12.48
C LYS A 45 1.58 -6.19 -11.84
N MET A 46 0.84 -7.18 -11.34
CA MET A 46 -0.44 -6.94 -10.66
C MET A 46 -0.24 -6.16 -9.35
N ALA A 47 0.77 -6.53 -8.56
CA ALA A 47 1.11 -5.83 -7.32
C ALA A 47 1.57 -4.38 -7.58
N GLU A 48 2.28 -4.13 -8.68
CA GLU A 48 2.66 -2.79 -9.14
C GLU A 48 1.44 -1.93 -9.49
N GLU A 49 0.46 -2.49 -10.21
CA GLU A 49 -0.78 -1.78 -10.55
C GLU A 49 -1.57 -1.40 -9.28
N ILE A 50 -1.68 -2.33 -8.32
CA ILE A 50 -2.38 -2.10 -7.05
C ILE A 50 -1.65 -1.04 -6.21
N ARG A 51 -0.33 -1.12 -6.07
CA ARG A 51 0.48 -0.10 -5.38
C ARG A 51 0.36 1.27 -6.05
N SER A 52 0.30 1.31 -7.38
CA SER A 52 0.15 2.55 -8.13
C SER A 52 -1.21 3.21 -7.84
N LEU A 53 -2.29 2.43 -7.86
CA LEU A 53 -3.64 2.92 -7.59
C LEU A 53 -3.79 3.39 -6.14
N SER A 54 -3.31 2.61 -5.16
CA SER A 54 -3.36 3.01 -3.76
C SER A 54 -2.55 4.29 -3.50
N SER A 55 -1.39 4.44 -4.14
CA SER A 55 -0.57 5.66 -4.05
C SER A 55 -1.26 6.87 -4.67
N ILE A 56 -1.91 6.72 -5.82
CA ILE A 56 -2.69 7.80 -6.44
C ILE A 56 -3.83 8.24 -5.52
N CYS A 57 -4.56 7.28 -4.93
CA CYS A 57 -5.61 7.56 -3.97
C CYS A 57 -5.07 8.33 -2.77
N TYR A 58 -4.02 7.82 -2.14
CA TYR A 58 -3.43 8.42 -0.93
C TYR A 58 -2.96 9.86 -1.16
N VAL A 59 -2.24 10.12 -2.26
CA VAL A 59 -1.78 11.48 -2.59
C VAL A 59 -2.98 12.41 -2.83
N ARG A 60 -4.01 11.97 -3.55
CA ARG A 60 -5.19 12.81 -3.81
C ARG A 60 -6.02 13.06 -2.56
N HIS A 61 -6.14 12.06 -1.68
CA HIS A 61 -6.78 12.20 -0.38
C HIS A 61 -6.05 13.20 0.52
N THR A 62 -4.73 13.08 0.64
CA THR A 62 -3.93 13.94 1.54
C THR A 62 -3.79 15.39 1.05
N VAL A 63 -3.91 15.62 -0.27
CA VAL A 63 -3.94 16.98 -0.84
C VAL A 63 -5.24 17.72 -0.47
N ASP A 64 -6.39 17.04 -0.49
CA ASP A 64 -7.65 17.60 -0.01
C ASP A 64 -8.49 16.54 0.72
N THR A 65 -8.37 16.52 2.05
CA THR A 65 -9.08 15.57 2.91
C THR A 65 -10.59 15.78 2.97
N ARG A 66 -11.12 16.82 2.31
CA ARG A 66 -12.56 17.10 2.19
C ARG A 66 -13.16 16.48 0.93
N ASP A 67 -12.34 15.98 0.01
CA ASP A 67 -12.81 15.27 -1.18
C ASP A 67 -13.43 13.93 -0.77
N ARG A 68 -14.77 13.88 -0.81
CA ARG A 68 -15.59 12.72 -0.46
C ARG A 68 -15.25 11.47 -1.28
N PHE A 69 -14.83 11.64 -2.53
CA PHE A 69 -14.48 10.49 -3.36
C PHE A 69 -13.19 9.86 -2.82
N TYR A 70 -12.12 10.64 -2.68
CA TYR A 70 -10.85 10.09 -2.19
C TYR A 70 -10.87 9.73 -0.70
N GLU A 71 -11.75 10.32 0.11
CA GLU A 71 -12.06 9.84 1.47
C GLU A 71 -12.56 8.39 1.45
N GLN A 72 -13.58 8.09 0.64
CA GLN A 72 -14.16 6.75 0.54
C GLN A 72 -13.20 5.74 -0.08
N GLU A 73 -12.41 6.16 -1.07
CA GLU A 73 -11.38 5.33 -1.65
C GLU A 73 -10.25 5.04 -0.64
N ASN A 74 -9.84 6.01 0.17
CA ASN A 74 -8.83 5.78 1.21
C ASN A 74 -9.34 4.79 2.26
N ALA A 75 -10.59 4.93 2.70
CA ALA A 75 -11.21 3.97 3.63
C ALA A 75 -11.26 2.54 3.05
N PHE A 76 -11.54 2.41 1.75
CA PHE A 76 -11.44 1.12 1.06
C PHE A 76 -10.02 0.54 1.13
N TRP A 77 -8.99 1.35 0.90
CA TRP A 77 -7.60 0.90 1.00
C TRP A 77 -7.18 0.55 2.43
N ASP A 78 -7.59 1.35 3.42
CA ASP A 78 -7.32 1.10 4.85
C ASP A 78 -7.82 -0.28 5.28
N GLU A 79 -9.00 -0.68 4.79
CA GLU A 79 -9.62 -1.98 5.06
C GLU A 79 -9.01 -3.11 4.23
N ASN A 80 -8.78 -2.90 2.93
CA ASN A 80 -8.52 -4.02 2.01
C ASN A 80 -7.04 -4.28 1.73
N LEU A 81 -6.16 -3.28 1.91
CA LEU A 81 -4.73 -3.47 1.65
C LEU A 81 -4.08 -4.50 2.58
N PRO A 82 -4.40 -4.56 3.90
CA PRO A 82 -3.89 -5.62 4.78
C PRO A 82 -4.23 -7.04 4.29
N LEU A 83 -5.46 -7.24 3.78
CA LEU A 83 -5.91 -8.53 3.24
C LEU A 83 -5.13 -8.91 1.98
N PHE A 84 -4.91 -7.95 1.08
CA PHE A 84 -4.11 -8.17 -0.12
C PHE A 84 -2.65 -8.53 0.22
N MET A 85 -2.06 -7.84 1.21
CA MET A 85 -0.70 -8.11 1.67
C MET A 85 -0.56 -9.48 2.34
N ASP A 86 -1.56 -9.92 3.13
CA ASP A 86 -1.57 -11.28 3.67
C ASP A 86 -1.65 -12.32 2.54
N LYS A 87 -2.51 -12.08 1.54
CA LYS A 87 -2.64 -12.97 0.39
C LYS A 87 -1.34 -13.13 -0.40
N GLN A 88 -0.54 -12.08 -0.49
CA GLN A 88 0.77 -12.09 -1.16
C GLN A 88 1.73 -13.10 -0.55
N LEU A 89 1.60 -13.41 0.74
CA LEU A 89 2.46 -14.37 1.41
C LEU A 89 2.33 -15.79 0.84
N ASP A 90 1.21 -16.14 0.20
CA ASP A 90 1.06 -17.43 -0.46
C ASP A 90 2.00 -17.58 -1.66
N ILE A 91 2.19 -16.49 -2.43
CA ILE A 91 3.19 -16.42 -3.50
C ILE A 91 4.60 -16.55 -2.92
N TYR A 92 4.87 -15.87 -1.81
CA TYR A 92 6.20 -15.89 -1.19
C TYR A 92 6.53 -17.27 -0.63
N ARG A 93 5.57 -17.93 0.03
CA ARG A 93 5.69 -19.32 0.47
C ARG A 93 5.95 -20.26 -0.71
N ALA A 94 5.25 -20.07 -1.84
CA ALA A 94 5.46 -20.86 -3.05
C ALA A 94 6.88 -20.67 -3.62
N MET A 95 7.38 -19.43 -3.68
CA MET A 95 8.73 -19.12 -4.13
C MET A 95 9.80 -19.72 -3.22
N LEU A 96 9.63 -19.60 -1.90
CA LEU A 96 10.58 -20.09 -0.90
C LEU A 96 10.63 -21.63 -0.82
N ALA A 97 9.49 -22.29 -1.03
CA ALA A 97 9.37 -23.76 -1.02
C ALA A 97 9.73 -24.40 -2.38
N SER A 98 9.89 -23.61 -3.44
CA SER A 98 10.16 -24.13 -4.78
C SER A 98 11.49 -24.89 -4.82
N PRO A 99 11.53 -26.11 -5.39
CA PRO A 99 12.79 -26.83 -5.62
C PRO A 99 13.72 -26.09 -6.60
N LEU A 100 13.17 -25.12 -7.34
CA LEU A 100 13.90 -24.27 -8.29
C LEU A 100 14.53 -23.04 -7.63
N ARG A 101 14.36 -22.84 -6.32
CA ARG A 101 14.83 -21.66 -5.57
C ARG A 101 16.30 -21.29 -5.85
N PRO A 102 17.30 -22.21 -5.84
CA PRO A 102 18.69 -21.81 -6.10
C PRO A 102 18.90 -21.14 -7.46
N ALA A 103 18.15 -21.58 -8.48
CA ALA A 103 18.21 -20.98 -9.80
C ALA A 103 17.41 -19.67 -9.87
N LEU A 104 16.27 -19.58 -9.19
CA LEU A 104 15.50 -18.33 -9.08
C LEU A 104 16.26 -17.25 -8.30
N GLU A 105 17.03 -17.60 -7.26
CA GLU A 105 17.91 -16.68 -6.53
C GLU A 105 19.03 -16.14 -7.43
N LYS A 106 19.55 -16.96 -8.36
CA LYS A 106 20.52 -16.50 -9.36
C LYS A 106 19.90 -15.51 -10.35
N GLU A 107 18.64 -15.69 -10.71
CA GLU A 107 17.91 -14.82 -11.64
C GLU A 107 17.48 -13.48 -11.01
N PHE A 108 16.92 -13.52 -9.80
CA PHE A 108 16.32 -12.34 -9.16
C PHE A 108 17.21 -11.69 -8.09
N GLY A 109 18.25 -12.40 -7.65
CA GLY A 109 19.09 -11.99 -6.54
C GLY A 109 18.57 -12.49 -5.19
N ARG A 110 19.50 -12.87 -4.32
CA ARG A 110 19.21 -13.42 -2.98
C ARG A 110 18.41 -12.47 -2.08
N LEU A 111 18.64 -11.15 -2.21
CA LEU A 111 17.96 -10.14 -1.39
C LEU A 111 16.42 -10.21 -1.49
N LEU A 112 15.89 -10.58 -2.66
CA LEU A 112 14.45 -10.75 -2.84
C LEU A 112 13.92 -11.87 -1.92
N PHE A 113 14.62 -13.00 -1.87
CA PHE A 113 14.24 -14.15 -1.06
C PHE A 113 14.43 -13.89 0.43
N ASP A 114 15.47 -13.16 0.82
CA ASP A 114 15.67 -12.75 2.21
C ASP A 114 14.48 -11.89 2.69
N LYS A 115 13.97 -10.97 1.86
CA LYS A 115 12.77 -10.18 2.15
C LYS A 115 11.51 -11.05 2.25
N MET A 116 11.29 -11.95 1.29
CA MET A 116 10.17 -12.89 1.34
C MET A 116 10.18 -13.73 2.62
N GLU A 117 11.37 -14.19 3.05
CA GLU A 117 11.51 -14.99 4.26
C GLU A 117 11.22 -14.19 5.53
N ILE A 118 11.63 -12.92 5.57
CA ILE A 118 11.27 -12.00 6.66
C ILE A 118 9.75 -11.81 6.70
N ASP A 119 9.14 -11.48 5.57
CA ASP A 119 7.69 -11.21 5.47
C ASP A 119 6.85 -12.44 5.87
N VAL A 120 7.25 -13.64 5.43
CA VAL A 120 6.55 -14.87 5.80
C VAL A 120 6.71 -15.20 7.29
N LYS A 121 7.86 -14.90 7.90
CA LYS A 121 8.12 -15.17 9.33
C LYS A 121 7.47 -14.15 10.26
N SER A 122 7.24 -12.93 9.81
CA SER A 122 6.57 -11.89 10.59
C SER A 122 5.04 -11.92 10.45
N ALA A 123 4.51 -12.81 9.61
CA ALA A 123 3.09 -12.90 9.33
C ALA A 123 2.29 -13.49 10.51
N ASP A 124 1.25 -12.77 10.90
CA ASP A 124 0.23 -13.25 11.84
C ASP A 124 -1.15 -12.83 11.33
N PRO A 125 -1.95 -13.75 10.75
CA PRO A 125 -3.28 -13.39 10.24
C PRO A 125 -4.22 -12.84 11.32
N SER A 126 -3.96 -13.12 12.60
CA SER A 126 -4.78 -12.62 13.71
C SER A 126 -4.64 -11.12 13.93
N ILE A 127 -3.58 -10.48 13.42
CA ILE A 127 -3.37 -9.03 13.54
C ILE A 127 -4.00 -8.24 12.38
N ILE A 128 -4.55 -8.89 11.35
CA ILE A 128 -5.18 -8.18 10.22
C ILE A 128 -6.28 -7.20 10.67
N PRO A 129 -7.21 -7.57 11.58
CA PRO A 129 -8.19 -6.61 12.10
C PRO A 129 -7.55 -5.42 12.81
N LEU A 130 -6.43 -5.64 13.52
CA LEU A 130 -5.69 -4.58 14.19
C LEU A 130 -4.99 -3.65 13.20
N MET A 131 -4.46 -4.18 12.09
CA MET A 131 -3.88 -3.37 11.02
C MET A 131 -4.95 -2.51 10.33
N GLN A 132 -6.15 -3.05 10.11
CA GLN A 132 -7.28 -2.30 9.56
C GLN A 132 -7.73 -1.19 10.52
N GLU A 133 -7.82 -1.49 11.82
CA GLU A 133 -8.12 -0.49 12.85
C GLU A 133 -7.02 0.57 12.92
N GLU A 134 -5.74 0.18 12.90
CA GLU A 134 -4.61 1.10 12.89
C GLU A 134 -4.69 2.05 11.69
N ASN A 135 -4.90 1.55 10.47
CA ASN A 135 -5.06 2.37 9.29
C ASN A 135 -6.21 3.37 9.44
N SER A 136 -7.38 2.89 9.93
CA SER A 136 -8.54 3.75 10.17
C SER A 136 -8.24 4.86 11.19
N LEU A 137 -7.56 4.53 12.30
CA LEU A 137 -7.19 5.48 13.34
C LEU A 137 -6.18 6.52 12.82
N GLN A 138 -5.20 6.10 12.02
CA GLN A 138 -4.26 7.00 11.36
C GLN A 138 -4.99 7.98 10.43
N THR A 139 -5.92 7.48 9.61
CA THR A 139 -6.77 8.30 8.73
C THR A 139 -7.61 9.29 9.54
N GLN A 140 -8.27 8.86 10.61
CA GLN A 140 -9.05 9.72 11.49
C GLN A 140 -8.21 10.84 12.12
N TYR A 141 -6.99 10.50 12.57
CA TYR A 141 -6.05 11.49 13.12
C TYR A 141 -5.64 12.51 12.07
N GLN A 142 -5.27 12.06 10.86
CA GLN A 142 -4.90 12.95 9.76
C GLN A 142 -6.05 13.89 9.37
N GLN A 143 -7.28 13.37 9.28
CA GLN A 143 -8.48 14.17 9.00
C GLN A 143 -8.74 15.22 10.09
N LEU A 144 -8.66 14.82 11.36
CA LEU A 144 -8.83 15.75 12.49
C LEU A 144 -7.81 16.89 12.41
N TYR A 145 -6.53 16.57 12.23
CA TYR A 145 -5.47 17.57 12.15
C TYR A 145 -5.63 18.48 10.91
N ALA A 146 -5.99 17.92 9.76
CA ALA A 146 -6.22 18.66 8.52
C ALA A 146 -7.48 19.55 8.57
N SER A 147 -8.46 19.21 9.42
CA SER A 147 -9.72 19.96 9.55
C SER A 147 -9.59 21.31 10.26
N ALA A 148 -8.43 21.61 10.85
CA ALA A 148 -8.21 22.79 11.66
C ALA A 148 -8.53 24.09 10.91
N LYS A 149 -9.45 24.88 11.47
CA LYS A 149 -9.83 26.22 11.01
C LYS A 149 -9.58 27.20 12.14
N ILE A 150 -8.38 27.77 12.17
CA ILE A 150 -7.91 28.59 13.27
C ILE A 150 -8.08 30.08 12.89
N PRO A 151 -8.99 30.82 13.53
CA PRO A 151 -9.11 32.25 13.30
C PRO A 151 -7.94 32.98 13.96
N PHE A 152 -7.05 33.55 13.14
CA PHE A 152 -5.87 34.29 13.61
C PHE A 152 -5.49 35.37 12.59
N ASP A 153 -5.13 36.56 13.06
CA ASP A 153 -4.68 37.68 12.21
C ASP A 153 -5.68 37.99 11.06
N GLY A 154 -6.97 38.00 11.38
CA GLY A 154 -8.07 38.25 10.42
C GLY A 154 -8.27 37.16 9.36
N LYS A 155 -7.55 36.04 9.44
CA LYS A 155 -7.62 34.91 8.50
C LYS A 155 -8.12 33.64 9.20
N THR A 156 -8.58 32.67 8.41
CA THR A 156 -8.78 31.29 8.86
C THR A 156 -7.61 30.45 8.36
N LEU A 157 -6.79 29.94 9.26
CA LEU A 157 -5.55 29.25 8.96
C LEU A 157 -5.62 27.77 9.34
N THR A 158 -4.91 26.93 8.57
CA THR A 158 -4.59 25.55 8.99
C THR A 158 -3.45 25.55 10.02
N VAL A 159 -3.22 24.41 10.69
CA VAL A 159 -2.10 24.29 11.64
C VAL A 159 -0.75 24.57 10.97
N ALA A 160 -0.57 24.12 9.72
CA ALA A 160 0.67 24.35 8.96
C ALA A 160 0.86 25.83 8.62
N GLN A 161 -0.23 26.55 8.30
CA GLN A 161 -0.20 27.98 8.01
C GLN A 161 0.14 28.85 9.22
N LEU A 162 0.10 28.28 10.44
CA LEU A 162 0.59 28.96 11.64
C LEU A 162 2.11 28.93 11.80
N ALA A 163 2.84 28.14 11.00
CA ALA A 163 4.30 28.01 11.14
C ALA A 163 5.05 29.35 11.10
N PRO A 164 4.75 30.31 10.20
CA PRO A 164 5.40 31.61 10.18
C PRO A 164 5.15 32.43 11.45
N TYR A 165 3.96 32.31 12.05
CA TYR A 165 3.60 33.02 13.29
C TYR A 165 4.36 32.44 14.49
N LYS A 166 4.42 31.11 14.60
CA LYS A 166 5.18 30.40 15.66
C LYS A 166 6.68 30.67 15.64
N GLN A 167 7.21 31.18 14.53
CA GLN A 167 8.62 31.48 14.33
C GLN A 167 8.90 32.99 14.27
N ASN A 168 7.90 33.81 14.60
CA ASN A 168 8.04 35.25 14.55
C ASN A 168 9.01 35.72 15.66
N PRO A 169 9.96 36.63 15.35
CA PRO A 169 10.85 37.20 16.37
C PRO A 169 10.12 38.11 17.37
N ASP A 170 8.98 38.71 17.00
CA ASP A 170 8.13 39.43 17.94
C ASP A 170 7.41 38.44 18.85
N ARG A 171 7.77 38.43 20.12
CA ARG A 171 7.22 37.53 21.14
C ARG A 171 5.71 37.70 21.37
N SER A 172 5.16 38.85 21.00
CA SER A 172 3.73 39.12 21.14
C SER A 172 2.88 38.52 20.02
N VAL A 173 3.53 38.06 18.94
CA VAL A 173 2.94 37.29 17.83
C VAL A 173 3.08 35.79 18.10
#